data_AF-A0A7L2JY99-F1
#
_entry.id   AF-A0A7L2JY99-F1
#
_cell.length_a   1.000
_cell.length_b   1.000
_cell.length_c   1.000
_cell.angle_alpha   90.00
_cell.angle_beta   90.00
_cell.angle_gamma   90.00
#
_symmetry.space_group_name_H-M   'P 1'
#
loop_
_entity.id
_entity.type
_entity.pdbx_description
1 polymer ?
#
loop_
_entity_poly.entity_id
_entity_poly.type
_entity_poly.pdbx_seq_one_letter_code
_entity_poly.pdbx_strand_id
1 'polypeptide(L)'
;PQLLESPDPRITDPRRTWISFVHRPDDGNNSKRRCKGKDKKLRGLVGPPGPPGPQGPPGPEVTREFLLQEFKEILKEAMEHRASLSIPSLPSQLPPVLLSLQELPAQPQHRLDQAFHCQLKGQVVVDKKTLVELQNFQSPVAKGSFLRGTGLDLATGRFTAPVGGIYQFSANIHIDHSELKSKVQLRARDNVRVLICIESLCHRH
;
A
#
# COMPACT_ATOMS: atom_id res chain seq x y z
N PRO A 1 30.04 27.79 28.66
CA PRO A 1 28.77 27.07 28.46
C PRO A 1 28.25 27.27 27.03
N GLN A 2 28.59 26.35 26.12
CA GLN A 2 28.03 26.33 24.76
C GLN A 2 26.91 25.29 24.74
N LEU A 3 25.70 25.74 24.38
CA LEU A 3 24.51 24.91 24.21
C LEU A 3 24.66 24.12 22.90
N LEU A 4 24.65 22.80 23.02
CA LEU A 4 24.66 21.86 21.91
C LEU A 4 23.25 21.83 21.30
N GLU A 5 23.10 22.46 20.14
CA GLU A 5 21.86 22.46 19.35
C GLU A 5 21.64 21.04 18.77
N SER A 6 20.54 20.41 19.18
CA SER A 6 20.14 19.08 18.68
C SER A 6 19.76 19.18 17.19
N PRO A 7 20.12 18.19 16.35
CA PRO A 7 19.80 18.25 14.93
C PRO A 7 18.28 18.07 14.72
N ASP A 8 17.65 19.12 14.19
CA ASP A 8 16.28 19.17 13.72
C ASP A 8 15.97 17.96 12.80
N PRO A 9 14.86 17.22 13.01
CA PRO A 9 14.47 16.13 12.11
C PRO A 9 14.19 16.69 10.72
N ARG A 10 15.22 16.64 9.86
CA ARG A 10 15.22 17.08 8.46
C ARG A 10 13.97 16.57 7.74
N ILE A 11 12.97 17.43 7.63
CA ILE A 11 11.79 17.21 6.78
C ILE A 11 12.32 16.99 5.36
N THR A 12 12.30 15.73 4.93
CA THR A 12 12.85 15.35 3.64
C THR A 12 11.79 15.61 2.57
N ASP A 13 12.10 16.48 1.61
CA ASP A 13 11.23 16.83 0.48
C ASP A 13 10.67 15.57 -0.22
N PRO A 14 9.34 15.32 -0.19
CA PRO A 14 8.73 14.12 -0.75
C PRO A 14 9.04 13.91 -2.24
N ARG A 15 9.20 15.01 -3.00
CA ARG A 15 9.52 14.95 -4.43
C ARG A 15 10.94 14.43 -4.66
N ARG A 16 11.90 14.87 -3.85
CA ARG A 16 13.29 14.39 -3.91
C ARG A 16 13.40 12.93 -3.49
N THR A 17 12.69 12.51 -2.44
CA THR A 17 12.67 11.11 -2.00
C THR A 17 12.10 10.18 -3.07
N TRP A 18 11.02 10.61 -3.75
CA TRP A 18 10.42 9.85 -4.84
C TRP A 18 11.35 9.75 -6.05
N ILE A 19 11.95 10.85 -6.49
CA ILE A 19 12.93 10.86 -7.59
C ILE A 19 14.07 9.89 -7.27
N SER A 20 14.63 9.92 -6.05
CA SER A 20 15.67 8.98 -5.63
C SER A 20 15.21 7.52 -5.61
N PHE A 21 13.96 7.25 -5.24
CA PHE A 21 13.40 5.89 -5.28
C PHE A 21 13.25 5.37 -6.72
N VAL A 22 12.71 6.20 -7.62
CA VAL A 22 12.51 5.85 -9.04
C VAL A 22 13.84 5.70 -9.77
N HIS A 23 14.83 6.52 -9.44
CA HIS A 23 16.15 6.51 -10.06
C HIS A 23 17.18 5.63 -9.34
N ARG A 24 16.78 4.79 -8.37
CA ARG A 24 17.71 3.81 -7.80
C ARG A 24 18.23 2.93 -8.94
N PRO A 25 19.55 2.96 -9.24
CA PRO A 25 20.11 2.00 -10.16
C PRO A 25 19.89 0.60 -9.58
N ASP A 26 19.58 -0.36 -10.46
CA ASP A 26 19.39 -1.79 -10.16
C ASP A 26 20.73 -2.40 -9.66
N ASP A 27 21.22 -2.00 -8.48
CA ASP A 27 22.34 -2.65 -7.79
C ASP A 27 21.82 -3.85 -6.98
N GLY A 28 21.13 -4.73 -7.71
CA GLY A 28 20.31 -5.79 -7.13
C GLY A 28 20.02 -6.92 -8.12
N ASN A 29 21.09 -7.51 -8.66
CA ASN A 29 21.12 -8.91 -9.10
C ASN A 29 20.27 -9.31 -10.33
N ASN A 30 20.98 -9.58 -11.42
CA ASN A 30 20.50 -10.28 -12.61
C ASN A 30 19.81 -11.62 -12.26
N SER A 31 18.48 -11.67 -12.26
CA SER A 31 17.74 -12.93 -12.41
C SER A 31 16.32 -12.77 -12.96
N LYS A 32 16.13 -11.95 -14.00
CA LYS A 32 14.94 -12.07 -14.86
C LYS A 32 15.07 -13.31 -15.76
N ARG A 33 14.85 -14.51 -15.21
CA ARG A 33 14.55 -15.70 -16.04
C ARG A 33 13.12 -15.59 -16.56
N ARG A 34 13.04 -15.06 -17.77
CA ARG A 34 11.88 -15.10 -18.67
C ARG A 34 11.53 -16.59 -18.91
N CYS A 35 10.44 -17.08 -18.34
CA CYS A 35 9.86 -18.36 -18.74
C CYS A 35 9.25 -18.20 -20.14
N LYS A 36 10.05 -18.44 -21.19
CA LYS A 36 9.57 -18.72 -22.54
C LYS A 36 9.73 -20.21 -22.79
N GLY A 37 8.64 -20.95 -22.64
CA GLY A 37 8.56 -22.32 -23.13
C GLY A 37 8.76 -22.33 -24.65
N LYS A 38 9.79 -23.04 -25.11
CA LYS A 38 9.89 -23.58 -26.47
C LYS A 38 10.59 -24.93 -26.41
N ASP A 39 9.80 -25.93 -26.72
CA ASP A 39 10.15 -27.31 -27.00
C ASP A 39 11.35 -27.42 -27.95
N LYS A 40 12.46 -27.98 -27.48
CA LYS A 40 13.48 -28.64 -28.31
C LYS A 40 14.09 -29.79 -27.52
N LYS A 41 13.66 -31.01 -27.85
CA LYS A 41 14.33 -32.27 -27.53
C LYS A 41 15.83 -32.15 -27.82
N LEU A 42 16.65 -32.17 -26.78
CA LEU A 42 18.05 -32.57 -26.89
C LEU A 42 18.30 -33.65 -25.85
N ARG A 43 18.65 -34.82 -26.38
CA ARG A 43 19.01 -36.03 -25.66
C ARG A 43 20.36 -35.77 -24.98
N GLY A 44 20.34 -35.16 -23.81
CA GLY A 44 21.50 -34.98 -22.94
C GLY A 44 21.47 -36.07 -21.87
N LEU A 45 22.57 -36.79 -21.71
CA LEU A 45 22.75 -37.81 -20.67
C LEU A 45 22.39 -37.21 -19.30
N VAL A 46 21.44 -37.81 -18.59
CA VAL A 46 21.14 -37.44 -17.21
C VAL A 46 22.38 -37.76 -16.39
N GLY A 47 23.11 -36.72 -15.99
CA GLY A 47 24.19 -36.86 -15.03
C GLY A 47 23.66 -37.44 -13.71
N PRO A 48 24.50 -38.16 -12.95
CA PRO A 48 24.08 -38.71 -11.66
C PRO A 48 23.51 -37.60 -10.76
N PRO A 49 22.51 -37.90 -9.91
CA PRO A 49 22.00 -36.93 -8.95
C PRO A 49 23.15 -36.36 -8.14
N GLY A 50 23.24 -35.03 -8.09
CA GLY A 50 24.27 -34.34 -7.32
C GLY A 50 24.21 -34.75 -5.85
N PRO A 51 25.35 -34.77 -5.13
CA PRO A 51 25.37 -35.09 -3.72
C PRO A 51 24.41 -34.15 -2.96
N PRO A 52 23.74 -34.63 -1.89
CA PRO A 52 22.96 -33.79 -1.00
C PRO A 52 23.79 -32.57 -0.58
N GLY A 53 23.22 -31.38 -0.70
CA GLY A 53 23.90 -30.15 -0.30
C GLY A 53 24.32 -30.22 1.17
N PRO A 54 25.42 -29.54 1.55
CA PRO A 54 25.85 -29.50 2.95
C PRO A 54 24.71 -28.98 3.83
N GLN A 55 24.52 -29.64 4.97
CA GLN A 55 23.52 -29.24 5.94
C GLN A 55 23.79 -27.79 6.38
N GLY A 56 22.76 -26.94 6.31
CA GLY A 56 22.87 -25.55 6.72
C GLY A 56 23.33 -25.43 8.18
N PRO A 57 24.02 -24.33 8.54
CA PRO A 57 24.46 -24.12 9.91
C PRO A 57 23.25 -24.22 10.86
N PRO A 58 23.42 -24.83 12.05
CA PRO A 58 22.36 -24.89 13.05
C PRO A 58 21.86 -23.48 13.35
N GLY A 59 20.55 -23.27 13.29
CA GLY A 59 19.95 -22.03 13.74
C GLY A 59 20.27 -21.80 15.23
N PRO A 60 20.47 -20.56 15.67
CA PRO A 60 20.75 -20.28 17.08
C PRO A 60 19.61 -20.87 17.93
N GLU A 61 19.97 -21.74 18.87
CA GLU A 61 19.04 -22.30 19.86
C GLU A 61 18.68 -21.20 20.86
N VAL A 62 17.77 -20.32 20.46
CA VAL A 62 17.25 -19.28 21.34
C VAL A 62 16.23 -19.93 22.27
N THR A 63 16.63 -20.15 23.52
CA THR A 63 15.76 -20.73 24.55
C THR A 63 14.69 -19.71 24.98
N ARG A 64 13.55 -20.21 25.46
CA ARG A 64 12.43 -19.37 25.92
C ARG A 64 12.87 -18.45 27.06
N GLU A 65 13.78 -18.94 27.88
CA GLU A 65 14.37 -18.26 29.03
C GLU A 65 15.17 -17.04 28.58
N PHE A 66 15.94 -17.16 27.48
CA PHE A 66 16.70 -16.06 26.91
C PHE A 66 15.78 -14.94 26.41
N LEU A 67 14.72 -15.28 25.68
CA LEU A 67 13.73 -14.31 25.20
C LEU A 67 13.01 -13.59 26.35
N LEU A 68 12.65 -14.33 27.41
CA LEU A 68 12.02 -13.75 28.59
C LEU A 68 12.99 -12.84 29.35
N GLN A 69 14.28 -13.15 29.34
CA GLN A 69 15.30 -12.32 29.96
C GLN A 69 15.50 -11.01 29.19
N GLU A 70 15.59 -11.06 27.85
CA GLU A 70 15.63 -9.84 27.03
C GLU A 70 14.37 -9.00 27.21
N PHE A 71 13.20 -9.62 27.25
CA PHE A 71 11.94 -8.92 27.49
C PHE A 71 11.91 -8.20 28.86
N LYS A 72 12.45 -8.83 29.91
CA LYS A 72 12.57 -8.22 31.24
C LYS A 72 13.52 -7.03 31.24
N GLU A 73 14.64 -7.11 30.54
CA GLU A 73 15.57 -5.98 30.41
C GLU A 73 14.92 -4.82 29.64
N ILE A 74 14.21 -5.09 28.55
CA ILE A 74 13.46 -4.06 27.82
C ILE A 74 12.41 -3.38 28.73
N LEU A 75 11.68 -4.16 29.53
CA LEU A 75 10.72 -3.61 30.49
C LEU A 75 11.40 -2.75 31.56
N LYS A 76 12.56 -3.19 32.05
CA LYS A 76 13.37 -2.49 33.05
C LYS A 76 13.89 -1.16 32.51
N GLU A 77 14.43 -1.15 31.30
CA GLU A 77 14.88 0.07 30.64
C GLU A 77 13.71 1.05 30.43
N ALA A 78 12.56 0.55 29.98
CA ALA A 78 11.36 1.38 29.77
C ALA A 78 10.81 1.98 31.07
N MET A 79 10.88 1.27 32.21
CA MET A 79 10.44 1.81 33.51
C MET A 79 11.44 2.84 34.07
N GLU A 80 12.73 2.62 33.90
CA GLU A 80 13.79 3.56 34.33
C GLU A 80 13.71 4.86 33.52
N HIS A 81 13.46 4.77 32.21
CA HIS A 81 13.21 5.93 31.35
C HIS A 81 11.97 6.74 31.76
N ARG A 82 10.93 6.10 32.31
CA ARG A 82 9.76 6.82 32.85
C ARG A 82 10.03 7.43 34.21
N ALA A 83 10.78 6.74 35.07
CA ALA A 83 11.14 7.23 36.40
C ALA A 83 12.01 8.49 36.32
N SER A 84 12.92 8.57 35.33
CA SER A 84 13.75 9.75 35.11
C SER A 84 12.97 10.98 34.59
N LEU A 85 11.77 10.78 34.01
CA LEU A 85 10.89 11.83 33.51
C LEU A 85 9.82 12.28 34.52
N SER A 86 9.71 11.60 35.66
CA SER A 86 8.67 11.83 36.68
C SER A 86 9.07 12.95 37.64
N ILE A 87 8.44 14.13 37.53
CA ILE A 87 8.43 15.17 38.57
C ILE A 87 7.60 14.63 39.77
N PRO A 88 8.01 14.86 41.03
CA PRO A 88 7.31 14.28 42.18
C PRO A 88 5.97 14.99 42.42
N SER A 89 4.87 14.29 42.18
CA SER A 89 3.55 14.67 42.74
C SER A 89 2.80 13.46 43.30
N LEU A 90 2.42 13.62 44.58
CA LEU A 90 1.69 12.83 45.59
C LEU A 90 0.56 11.84 45.14
N PRO A 91 -0.01 11.00 46.04
CA PRO A 91 -0.20 9.58 45.84
C PRO A 91 -1.70 9.25 45.71
N SER A 92 -2.20 9.13 44.48
CA SER A 92 -3.61 8.76 44.30
C SER A 92 -3.77 7.23 44.32
N GLN A 93 -4.52 6.75 45.31
CA GLN A 93 -4.79 5.36 45.61
C GLN A 93 -5.85 4.74 44.69
N LEU A 94 -5.53 4.52 43.41
CA LEU A 94 -6.35 3.67 42.54
C LEU A 94 -5.48 2.79 41.63
N PRO A 95 -5.87 1.53 41.35
CA PRO A 95 -5.10 0.62 40.50
C PRO A 95 -4.84 1.23 39.11
N PRO A 96 -3.57 1.36 38.65
CA PRO A 96 -3.21 2.12 37.44
C PRO A 96 -3.69 1.55 36.10
N VAL A 97 -4.41 0.42 36.07
CA VAL A 97 -4.69 -0.32 34.83
C VAL A 97 -5.84 0.32 34.01
N LEU A 98 -6.68 1.17 34.61
CA LEU A 98 -7.84 1.74 33.92
C LEU A 98 -7.72 3.23 33.53
N LEU A 99 -6.66 3.94 33.93
CA LEU A 99 -6.54 5.39 33.65
C LEU A 99 -5.47 5.77 32.62
N SER A 100 -4.73 4.80 32.05
CA SER A 100 -3.66 5.10 31.06
C SER A 100 -4.10 5.14 29.59
N LEU A 101 -5.41 5.05 29.30
CA LEU A 101 -5.93 5.31 27.95
C LEU A 101 -6.43 6.75 27.76
N GLN A 102 -6.43 7.59 28.80
CA GLN A 102 -7.10 8.89 28.74
C GLN A 102 -6.18 10.10 28.53
N GLU A 103 -4.85 10.00 28.69
CA GLU A 103 -3.97 11.19 28.66
C GLU A 103 -2.59 11.01 27.98
N LEU A 104 -2.50 10.15 26.97
CA LEU A 104 -1.63 10.53 25.84
C LEU A 104 -2.42 11.57 25.05
N PRO A 105 -1.86 12.72 24.62
CA PRO A 105 -2.44 13.39 23.46
C PRO A 105 -2.44 12.31 22.39
N ALA A 106 -3.62 11.79 22.07
CA ALA A 106 -3.79 10.68 21.17
C ALA A 106 -3.06 11.06 19.89
N GLN A 107 -1.84 10.57 19.70
CA GLN A 107 -1.18 10.71 18.42
C GLN A 107 -2.20 10.14 17.44
N PRO A 108 -2.70 10.94 16.48
CA PRO A 108 -3.74 10.47 15.60
C PRO A 108 -3.15 9.31 14.83
N GLN A 109 -3.54 8.10 15.22
CA GLN A 109 -3.02 6.86 14.63
C GLN A 109 -3.27 6.93 13.14
N HIS A 110 -2.21 7.16 12.35
CA HIS A 110 -2.13 7.22 10.89
C HIS A 110 -3.50 7.21 10.19
N ARG A 111 -4.31 8.24 10.45
CA ARG A 111 -5.68 8.25 9.95
C ARG A 111 -5.59 8.70 8.51
N LEU A 112 -5.85 7.80 7.57
CA LEU A 112 -6.00 8.17 6.17
C LEU A 112 -7.13 9.19 6.07
N ASP A 113 -6.83 10.43 5.68
CA ASP A 113 -7.81 11.51 5.59
C ASP A 113 -8.72 11.37 4.37
N GLN A 114 -8.17 10.87 3.27
CA GLN A 114 -8.87 10.64 2.01
C GLN A 114 -8.78 9.17 1.65
N ALA A 115 -9.92 8.49 1.62
CA ALA A 115 -10.00 7.10 1.19
C ALA A 115 -11.42 6.82 0.71
N PHE A 116 -11.57 6.23 -0.47
CA PHE A 116 -12.88 5.88 -0.98
C PHE A 116 -12.85 4.59 -1.78
N HIS A 117 -13.99 3.91 -1.79
CA HIS A 117 -14.32 2.83 -2.70
C HIS A 117 -15.67 3.19 -3.33
N CYS A 118 -15.71 3.28 -4.65
CA CYS A 118 -16.92 3.53 -5.40
C CYS A 118 -17.09 2.51 -6.52
N GLN A 119 -18.34 2.27 -6.91
CA GLN A 119 -18.70 1.44 -8.05
C GLN A 119 -19.75 2.16 -8.90
N LEU A 120 -19.88 1.80 -10.17
CA LEU A 120 -20.96 2.30 -11.01
C LEU A 120 -22.32 1.82 -10.46
N LYS A 121 -23.33 2.68 -10.52
CA LYS A 121 -24.73 2.33 -10.17
C LYS A 121 -25.32 1.30 -11.12
N GLY A 122 -24.84 1.26 -12.37
CA GLY A 122 -25.33 0.35 -13.40
C GLY A 122 -24.30 0.16 -14.52
N GLN A 123 -24.65 -0.70 -15.47
CA GLN A 123 -23.85 -0.94 -16.66
C GLN A 123 -23.92 0.28 -17.59
N VAL A 124 -22.84 0.55 -18.31
CA VAL A 124 -22.75 1.64 -19.28
C VAL A 124 -22.43 1.03 -20.65
N VAL A 125 -23.27 1.33 -21.64
CA VAL A 125 -23.04 0.93 -23.03
C VAL A 125 -22.12 1.95 -23.69
N VAL A 126 -21.08 1.47 -24.35
CA VAL A 126 -20.08 2.29 -25.04
C VAL A 126 -20.05 1.90 -26.51
N ASP A 127 -20.39 2.85 -27.37
CA ASP A 127 -20.41 2.63 -28.82
C ASP A 127 -19.00 2.63 -29.42
N LYS A 128 -18.84 1.97 -30.57
CA LYS A 128 -17.56 1.96 -31.28
C LYS A 128 -17.13 3.38 -31.63
N LYS A 129 -15.83 3.66 -31.49
CA LYS A 129 -15.21 4.98 -31.78
C LYS A 129 -15.76 6.13 -30.92
N THR A 130 -16.31 5.83 -29.75
CA THR A 130 -16.71 6.85 -28.79
C THR A 130 -15.75 6.88 -27.61
N LEU A 131 -15.71 8.03 -26.95
CA LEU A 131 -15.09 8.21 -25.65
C LEU A 131 -16.21 8.58 -24.68
N VAL A 132 -16.28 7.83 -23.58
CA VAL A 132 -17.32 8.01 -22.56
C VAL A 132 -16.65 8.25 -21.22
N GLU A 133 -17.00 9.36 -20.57
CA GLU A 133 -16.64 9.61 -19.18
C GLU A 133 -17.65 8.88 -18.28
N LEU A 134 -17.16 7.97 -17.45
CA LEU A 134 -17.98 7.21 -16.52
C LEU A 134 -18.52 8.13 -15.43
N GLN A 135 -19.80 8.02 -15.13
CA GLN A 135 -20.52 8.85 -14.16
C GLN A 135 -21.50 7.99 -13.36
N ASN A 136 -22.22 8.59 -12.41
CA ASN A 136 -23.24 7.93 -11.60
C ASN A 136 -22.67 6.79 -10.75
N PHE A 137 -21.65 7.09 -9.96
CA PHE A 137 -21.09 6.16 -8.99
C PHE A 137 -21.91 6.13 -7.71
N GLN A 138 -21.67 5.09 -6.91
CA GLN A 138 -22.19 4.92 -5.57
C GLN A 138 -21.12 4.31 -4.65
N SER A 139 -21.24 4.57 -3.35
CA SER A 139 -20.54 3.75 -2.36
C SER A 139 -21.14 2.35 -2.38
N PRO A 140 -20.35 1.27 -2.54
CA PRO A 140 -20.86 -0.08 -2.32
C PRO A 140 -21.39 -0.19 -0.90
N VAL A 141 -22.42 -1.02 -0.69
CA VAL A 141 -22.95 -1.33 0.65
C VAL A 141 -22.26 -2.59 1.24
N ALA A 142 -21.25 -3.11 0.53
CA ALA A 142 -20.53 -4.31 0.94
C ALA A 142 -19.63 -4.05 2.16
N LYS A 143 -19.40 -5.09 2.96
CA LYS A 143 -18.48 -5.05 4.09
C LYS A 143 -17.07 -4.68 3.60
N GLY A 144 -16.47 -3.66 4.19
CA GLY A 144 -15.17 -3.14 3.77
C GLY A 144 -15.23 -2.07 2.68
N SER A 145 -16.42 -1.64 2.25
CA SER A 145 -16.58 -0.36 1.57
C SER A 145 -16.26 0.79 2.51
N PHE A 146 -15.72 1.88 1.97
CA PHE A 146 -15.39 3.07 2.73
C PHE A 146 -15.58 4.30 1.84
N LEU A 147 -16.08 5.37 2.44
CA LEU A 147 -16.08 6.71 1.84
C LEU A 147 -15.66 7.67 2.93
N ARG A 148 -14.47 8.23 2.80
CA ARG A 148 -13.85 9.12 3.77
C ARG A 148 -13.27 10.33 3.06
N GLY A 149 -13.55 11.50 3.65
CA GLY A 149 -13.21 12.79 3.08
C GLY A 149 -14.30 13.30 2.15
N THR A 150 -14.05 14.45 1.54
CA THR A 150 -14.99 15.18 0.69
C THR A 150 -14.47 15.37 -0.74
N GLY A 151 -13.29 14.80 -1.05
CA GLY A 151 -12.66 15.01 -2.36
C GLY A 151 -13.36 14.29 -3.51
N LEU A 152 -14.11 13.20 -3.24
CA LEU A 152 -14.80 12.43 -4.28
C LEU A 152 -16.23 12.92 -4.48
N ASP A 153 -16.55 13.32 -5.71
CA ASP A 153 -17.93 13.48 -6.18
C ASP A 153 -18.42 12.19 -6.84
N LEU A 154 -19.40 11.53 -6.21
CA LEU A 154 -19.99 10.29 -6.72
C LEU A 154 -20.85 10.49 -7.98
N ALA A 155 -21.41 11.67 -8.20
CA ALA A 155 -22.22 11.92 -9.39
C ALA A 155 -21.34 11.96 -10.65
N THR A 156 -20.22 12.67 -10.57
CA THR A 156 -19.30 12.84 -11.70
C THR A 156 -18.15 11.83 -11.73
N GLY A 157 -17.86 11.14 -10.63
CA GLY A 157 -16.70 10.25 -10.49
C GLY A 157 -15.37 10.99 -10.32
N ARG A 158 -15.40 12.31 -10.12
CA ARG A 158 -14.20 13.15 -10.04
C ARG A 158 -13.69 13.22 -8.61
N PHE A 159 -12.40 13.00 -8.45
CA PHE A 159 -11.71 13.20 -7.18
C PHE A 159 -10.84 14.46 -7.24
N THR A 160 -11.08 15.39 -6.32
CA THR A 160 -10.24 16.58 -6.09
C THR A 160 -9.40 16.34 -4.84
N ALA A 161 -8.08 16.27 -5.02
CA ALA A 161 -7.14 16.15 -3.92
C ALA A 161 -7.18 17.40 -3.03
N PRO A 162 -7.63 17.31 -1.77
CA PRO A 162 -7.76 18.49 -0.90
C PRO A 162 -6.40 18.98 -0.38
N VAL A 163 -5.40 18.09 -0.36
CA VAL A 163 -4.04 18.38 0.09
C VAL A 163 -3.02 17.84 -0.91
N GLY A 164 -1.87 18.49 -1.03
CA GLY A 164 -0.76 17.97 -1.83
C GLY A 164 -0.21 16.69 -1.21
N GLY A 165 0.02 15.66 -2.01
CA GLY A 165 0.50 14.37 -1.50
C GLY A 165 0.55 13.27 -2.56
N ILE A 166 0.85 12.06 -2.09
CA ILE A 166 0.85 10.86 -2.93
C ILE A 166 -0.50 10.17 -2.76
N TYR A 167 -1.16 9.91 -3.89
CA TYR A 167 -2.44 9.23 -3.94
C TYR A 167 -2.30 7.95 -4.75
N GLN A 168 -2.94 6.88 -4.27
CA GLN A 168 -3.00 5.60 -4.96
C GLN A 168 -4.43 5.34 -5.43
N PHE A 169 -4.59 5.10 -6.73
CA PHE A 169 -5.87 4.73 -7.34
C PHE A 169 -5.77 3.32 -7.91
N SER A 170 -6.86 2.57 -7.77
CA SER A 170 -7.03 1.24 -8.37
C SER A 170 -8.46 1.13 -8.88
N ALA A 171 -8.64 0.49 -10.03
CA ALA A 171 -9.94 0.30 -10.65
C ALA A 171 -10.04 -1.12 -11.23
N ASN A 172 -11.17 -1.77 -10.97
CA ASN A 172 -11.52 -3.06 -11.56
C ASN A 172 -12.70 -2.84 -12.51
N ILE A 173 -12.56 -3.30 -13.76
CA ILE A 173 -13.53 -3.02 -14.81
C ILE A 173 -13.91 -4.33 -15.49
N HIS A 174 -15.21 -4.58 -15.56
CA HIS A 174 -15.78 -5.71 -16.27
C HIS A 174 -16.36 -5.22 -17.58
N ILE A 175 -15.95 -5.85 -18.68
CA ILE A 175 -16.39 -5.52 -20.04
C ILE A 175 -17.19 -6.72 -20.55
N ASP A 176 -18.45 -6.49 -20.91
CA ASP A 176 -19.32 -7.48 -21.53
C ASP A 176 -19.59 -7.11 -23.00
N HIS A 177 -19.73 -8.14 -23.84
CA HIS A 177 -20.00 -8.03 -25.27
C HIS A 177 -21.35 -8.67 -25.66
N SER A 178 -22.21 -8.97 -24.69
CA SER A 178 -23.49 -9.67 -24.87
C SER A 178 -24.45 -8.98 -25.85
N GLU A 179 -24.57 -7.65 -25.80
CA GLU A 179 -25.41 -6.80 -26.69
C GLU A 179 -25.05 -6.93 -28.18
N LEU A 180 -23.80 -7.30 -28.50
CA LEU A 180 -23.28 -7.35 -29.87
C LEU A 180 -23.67 -8.62 -30.64
N LYS A 181 -24.25 -9.61 -29.96
CA LYS A 181 -24.62 -10.91 -30.56
C LYS A 181 -25.74 -10.82 -31.59
N SER A 182 -26.48 -9.71 -31.67
CA SER A 182 -27.68 -9.61 -32.52
C SER A 182 -27.44 -8.99 -33.90
N LYS A 183 -26.39 -8.17 -34.13
CA LYS A 183 -26.19 -7.46 -35.43
C LYS A 183 -24.78 -6.97 -35.78
N VAL A 184 -23.84 -6.84 -34.85
CA VAL A 184 -22.50 -6.27 -35.12
C VAL A 184 -21.42 -7.04 -34.36
N GLN A 185 -20.70 -7.93 -35.03
CA GLN A 185 -19.61 -8.67 -34.40
C GLN A 185 -18.39 -7.76 -34.14
N LEU A 186 -17.76 -7.91 -32.97
CA LEU A 186 -16.46 -7.27 -32.70
C LEU A 186 -15.39 -7.92 -33.56
N ARG A 187 -14.57 -7.08 -34.19
CA ARG A 187 -13.42 -7.57 -34.97
C ARG A 187 -12.25 -7.79 -34.01
N ALA A 188 -11.35 -8.70 -34.37
CA ALA A 188 -10.13 -8.96 -33.59
C ALA A 188 -9.22 -7.73 -33.38
N ARG A 189 -9.42 -6.66 -34.17
CA ARG A 189 -8.69 -5.39 -34.05
C ARG A 189 -9.42 -4.34 -33.22
N ASP A 190 -10.68 -4.57 -32.86
CA ASP A 190 -11.42 -3.62 -32.03
C ASP A 190 -10.84 -3.69 -30.61
N ASN A 191 -10.52 -2.54 -30.02
CA ASN A 191 -9.93 -2.45 -28.69
C ASN A 191 -10.69 -1.43 -27.84
N VAL A 192 -10.77 -1.71 -26.53
CA VAL A 192 -11.28 -0.78 -25.53
C VAL A 192 -10.10 -0.29 -24.70
N ARG A 193 -10.02 1.02 -24.48
CA ARG A 193 -9.03 1.64 -23.60
C ARG A 193 -9.74 2.22 -22.40
N VAL A 194 -9.18 2.02 -21.22
CA VAL A 194 -9.65 2.65 -20.00
C VAL A 194 -8.51 3.45 -19.38
N LEU A 195 -8.81 4.66 -18.97
CA LEU A 195 -7.86 5.63 -18.47
C LEU A 195 -8.41 6.26 -17.18
N ILE A 196 -7.53 6.47 -16.19
CA ILE A 196 -7.79 7.36 -15.05
C ILE A 196 -7.14 8.69 -15.40
N CYS A 197 -7.95 9.75 -15.43
CA CYS A 197 -7.55 11.02 -16.01
C CYS A 197 -7.30 12.08 -14.94
N ILE A 198 -6.17 12.76 -15.05
CA ILE A 198 -5.91 14.00 -14.30
C ILE A 198 -6.46 15.15 -15.16
N GLU A 199 -7.29 15.99 -14.57
CA GLU A 199 -7.89 17.17 -15.22
C GLU A 199 -8.64 16.86 -16.54
N SER A 200 -9.12 15.62 -16.71
CA SER A 200 -9.74 15.15 -17.96
C SER A 200 -8.86 15.26 -19.21
N LEU A 201 -7.54 15.27 -19.07
CA LEU A 201 -6.61 15.46 -20.19
C LEU A 201 -6.34 14.19 -21.04
N CYS A 202 -7.07 13.09 -20.81
CA CYS A 202 -6.92 11.84 -21.56
C CYS A 202 -7.35 11.91 -23.04
N HIS A 203 -8.04 12.97 -23.45
CA HIS A 203 -8.58 13.12 -24.81
C HIS A 203 -7.51 13.28 -25.90
N ARG A 204 -6.25 13.51 -25.51
CA ARG A 204 -5.13 13.80 -26.43
C ARG A 204 -4.29 12.58 -26.82
N HIS A 205 -4.70 11.36 -26.46
CA HIS A 205 -3.92 10.13 -26.64
C HIS A 205 -4.62 9.00 -27.39
#